data_AF-A0A1J4JU82-F1
#
_entry.id   AF-A0A1J4JU82-F1
#
_cell.length_a   1.000
_cell.length_b   1.000
_cell.length_c   1.000
_cell.angle_alpha   90.00
_cell.angle_beta   90.00
_cell.angle_gamma   90.00
#
_symmetry.space_group_name_H-M   'P 1'
#
loop_
_entity.id
_entity.type
_entity.pdbx_description
1 polymer ?
#
loop_
_entity_poly.entity_id
_entity_poly.type
_entity_poly.pdbx_seq_one_letter_code
_entity_poly.pdbx_strand_id
1 'polypeptide(L)'
;MKNHCINFFSSLSFLENKMSLTLNFHLKSSRNGSCQPYVYGSAPELGGGDITKAIPLQSVTGPYFFATSIQITKPTNGEFSWYSYFVKPKLGSEVFEQVSKRFITTTDSSTELDLYDTFDINNSIGELILHFRIRCFTQYGQELYICGNIPELGNWDINKSKQMYFENNLDYWSCIVRLPLTTSTQQIEYKYIRAYDKNNAE
;
A
#
# COMPACT_ATOMS: atom_id res chain seq x y z
N MET A 1 -14.78 -46.92 38.97
CA MET A 1 -16.03 -46.28 39.45
C MET A 1 -16.36 -45.11 38.54
N LYS A 2 -17.57 -45.12 37.97
CA LYS A 2 -18.37 -43.98 37.45
C LYS A 2 -18.42 -42.85 38.49
N ASN A 3 -18.68 -41.56 38.26
CA ASN A 3 -18.97 -40.61 37.18
C ASN A 3 -18.71 -39.20 37.82
N HIS A 4 -18.53 -38.05 37.15
CA HIS A 4 -19.56 -37.27 36.43
C HIS A 4 -18.92 -36.06 35.71
N CYS A 5 -19.36 -35.82 34.48
CA CYS A 5 -19.25 -34.54 33.75
C CYS A 5 -20.27 -33.54 34.27
N ILE A 6 -20.04 -32.22 34.10
CA ILE A 6 -20.96 -31.27 33.43
C ILE A 6 -20.10 -30.16 32.77
N ASN A 7 -20.26 -30.00 31.45
CA ASN A 7 -19.79 -28.86 30.65
C ASN A 7 -20.74 -27.67 30.82
N PHE A 8 -20.26 -26.43 30.71
CA PHE A 8 -20.85 -25.35 29.91
C PHE A 8 -20.00 -24.08 30.08
N PHE A 9 -19.25 -23.69 29.06
CA PHE A 9 -19.24 -22.29 28.66
C PHE A 9 -19.40 -22.24 27.15
N SER A 10 -20.57 -21.76 26.77
CA SER A 10 -20.99 -21.40 25.43
C SER A 10 -19.86 -20.71 24.67
N SER A 11 -19.67 -21.13 23.43
CA SER A 11 -19.02 -20.30 22.42
C SER A 11 -19.77 -18.97 22.32
N LEU A 12 -19.32 -17.96 23.06
CA LEU A 12 -19.52 -16.59 22.61
C LEU A 12 -18.62 -16.45 21.39
N SER A 13 -19.20 -16.70 20.21
CA SER A 13 -18.75 -16.03 19.01
C SER A 13 -18.78 -14.54 19.34
N PHE A 14 -17.65 -13.97 19.73
CA PHE A 14 -17.43 -12.55 19.56
C PHE A 14 -17.66 -12.32 18.07
N LEU A 15 -18.82 -11.76 17.71
CA LEU A 15 -18.89 -10.97 16.50
C LEU A 15 -17.88 -9.85 16.72
N GLU A 16 -16.64 -10.07 16.32
CA GLU A 16 -15.80 -8.96 15.91
C GLU A 16 -16.64 -8.21 14.90
N ASN A 17 -17.13 -7.04 15.31
CA ASN A 17 -17.82 -6.12 14.43
C ASN A 17 -16.75 -5.57 13.49
N LYS A 18 -16.36 -6.41 12.52
CA LYS A 18 -15.27 -6.14 11.60
C LYS A 18 -15.78 -5.02 10.71
N MET A 19 -15.33 -3.79 10.99
CA MET A 19 -15.85 -2.58 10.37
C MET A 19 -15.82 -2.72 8.85
N SER A 20 -16.91 -2.36 8.17
CA SER A 20 -16.97 -2.40 6.72
C SER A 20 -16.29 -1.18 6.10
N LEU A 21 -15.72 -1.38 4.91
CA LEU A 21 -15.13 -0.34 4.09
C LEU A 21 -15.72 -0.46 2.69
N THR A 22 -16.32 0.62 2.18
CA THR A 22 -16.75 0.71 0.79
C THR A 22 -15.57 1.17 -0.07
N LEU A 23 -15.18 0.35 -1.04
CA LEU A 23 -14.20 0.69 -2.06
C LEU A 23 -14.91 1.13 -3.33
N ASN A 24 -14.64 2.36 -3.78
CA ASN A 24 -15.17 2.91 -5.03
C ASN A 24 -14.06 2.90 -6.08
N PHE A 25 -14.10 1.93 -6.98
CA PHE A 25 -13.12 1.81 -8.05
C PHE A 25 -13.54 2.66 -9.25
N HIS A 26 -12.65 3.51 -9.72
CA HIS A 26 -12.80 4.36 -10.90
C HIS A 26 -11.63 4.07 -11.85
N LEU A 27 -11.92 3.42 -12.97
CA LEU A 27 -10.89 2.97 -13.91
C LEU A 27 -11.00 3.73 -15.23
N LYS A 28 -9.88 4.31 -15.65
CA LYS A 28 -9.64 4.81 -17.00
C LYS A 28 -8.90 3.73 -17.79
N SER A 29 -9.22 3.57 -19.06
CA SER A 29 -8.43 2.74 -19.99
C SER A 29 -8.12 3.55 -21.25
N SER A 30 -7.01 3.27 -21.92
CA SER A 30 -6.73 3.83 -23.26
C SER A 30 -7.04 2.81 -24.36
N ARG A 31 -7.47 1.59 -23.98
CA ARG A 31 -7.81 0.54 -24.93
C ARG A 31 -9.16 0.84 -25.56
N ASN A 32 -9.12 1.32 -26.80
CA ASN A 32 -10.29 1.52 -27.62
C ASN A 32 -10.92 0.16 -27.99
N GLY A 33 -12.23 0.00 -27.80
CA GLY A 33 -12.96 -1.22 -28.14
C GLY A 33 -13.93 -1.67 -27.04
N SER A 34 -14.66 -2.76 -27.28
CA SER A 34 -15.67 -3.27 -26.35
C SER A 34 -15.11 -4.27 -25.33
N CYS A 35 -13.95 -3.97 -24.76
CA CYS A 35 -13.35 -4.81 -23.72
C CYS A 35 -14.03 -4.52 -22.38
N GLN A 36 -14.39 -5.57 -21.64
CA GLN A 36 -14.98 -5.47 -20.31
C GLN A 36 -13.87 -5.52 -19.25
N PRO A 37 -13.65 -4.45 -18.46
CA PRO A 37 -12.75 -4.49 -17.33
C PRO A 37 -13.34 -5.22 -16.12
N TYR A 38 -12.46 -5.85 -15.36
CA TYR A 38 -12.74 -6.55 -14.11
C TYR A 38 -11.71 -6.16 -13.05
N VAL A 39 -12.13 -6.17 -11.79
CA VAL A 39 -11.26 -6.05 -10.61
C VAL A 39 -11.34 -7.33 -9.78
N TYR A 40 -10.21 -7.74 -9.22
CA TYR A 40 -10.11 -8.86 -8.28
C TYR A 40 -9.02 -8.57 -7.25
N GLY A 41 -9.04 -9.28 -6.12
CA GLY A 41 -8.18 -8.97 -4.99
C GLY A 41 -8.19 -10.01 -3.89
N SER A 42 -7.33 -9.85 -2.89
CA SER A 42 -7.19 -10.81 -1.78
C SER A 42 -8.35 -10.82 -0.80
N ALA A 43 -9.10 -9.72 -0.70
CA ALA A 43 -10.29 -9.70 0.15
C ALA A 43 -11.30 -10.76 -0.36
N PRO A 44 -11.99 -11.50 0.51
CA PRO A 44 -13.00 -12.48 0.09
C PRO A 44 -14.05 -11.89 -0.86
N GLU A 45 -14.46 -10.64 -0.60
CA GLU A 45 -15.44 -9.89 -1.38
C GLU A 45 -14.87 -9.39 -2.72
N LEU A 46 -13.54 -9.39 -2.88
CA LEU A 46 -12.84 -9.18 -4.15
C LEU A 46 -12.46 -10.50 -4.85
N GLY A 47 -13.03 -11.63 -4.41
CA GLY A 47 -12.80 -12.96 -4.98
C GLY A 47 -11.69 -13.76 -4.29
N GLY A 48 -11.01 -13.21 -3.26
CA GLY A 48 -9.99 -13.95 -2.51
C GLY A 48 -8.76 -14.34 -3.35
N GLY A 49 -8.47 -13.60 -4.40
CA GLY A 49 -7.42 -13.87 -5.38
C GLY A 49 -7.82 -14.85 -6.49
N ASP A 50 -9.03 -15.41 -6.44
CA ASP A 50 -9.59 -16.25 -7.50
C ASP A 50 -10.16 -15.38 -8.62
N ILE A 51 -9.50 -15.41 -9.78
CA ILE A 51 -9.88 -14.61 -10.95
C ILE A 51 -11.27 -14.96 -11.49
N THR A 52 -11.75 -16.19 -11.27
CA THR A 52 -13.07 -16.60 -11.75
C THR A 52 -14.20 -15.88 -11.01
N LYS A 53 -13.89 -15.27 -9.87
CA LYS A 53 -14.80 -14.47 -9.03
C LYS A 53 -14.57 -12.96 -9.18
N ALA A 54 -13.79 -12.54 -10.18
CA ALA A 54 -13.54 -11.13 -10.43
C ALA A 54 -14.84 -10.38 -10.76
N ILE A 55 -14.87 -9.10 -10.37
CA ILE A 55 -16.06 -8.27 -10.42
C ILE A 55 -15.99 -7.35 -11.64
N PRO A 56 -17.00 -7.36 -12.53
CA PRO A 56 -17.01 -6.49 -13.70
C PRO A 56 -17.26 -5.03 -13.30
N LEU A 57 -16.52 -4.10 -13.89
CA LEU A 57 -16.80 -2.67 -13.74
C LEU A 57 -17.84 -2.22 -14.77
N GLN A 58 -18.76 -1.35 -14.38
CA GLN A 58 -19.81 -0.84 -15.26
C GLN A 58 -19.34 0.39 -16.01
N SER A 59 -19.82 0.58 -17.24
CA SER A 59 -19.56 1.81 -17.99
C SER A 59 -20.27 3.01 -17.34
N VAL A 60 -19.54 4.09 -17.09
CA VAL A 60 -20.07 5.31 -16.48
C VAL A 60 -19.62 6.55 -17.27
N THR A 61 -20.30 7.68 -17.07
CA THR A 61 -19.91 8.96 -17.66
C THR A 61 -18.77 9.61 -16.88
N GLY A 62 -17.83 10.24 -17.58
CA GLY A 62 -16.72 10.96 -16.98
C GLY A 62 -15.35 10.55 -17.52
N PRO A 63 -14.25 11.07 -16.93
CA PRO A 63 -12.89 10.76 -17.37
C PRO A 63 -12.43 9.34 -17.00
N TYR A 64 -13.05 8.73 -15.99
CA TYR A 64 -12.93 7.33 -15.60
C TYR A 64 -14.20 6.62 -16.03
N PHE A 65 -14.18 6.04 -17.21
CA PHE A 65 -15.39 5.56 -17.88
C PHE A 65 -15.83 4.17 -17.42
N PHE A 66 -15.19 3.62 -16.41
CA PHE A 66 -15.61 2.39 -15.74
C PHE A 66 -15.58 2.55 -14.22
N ALA A 67 -16.62 2.06 -13.53
CA ALA A 67 -16.65 2.09 -12.09
C ALA A 67 -17.37 0.89 -11.46
N THR A 68 -17.03 0.59 -10.21
CA THR A 68 -17.79 -0.33 -9.35
C THR A 68 -17.56 0.00 -7.88
N SER A 69 -18.53 -0.29 -7.02
CA SER A 69 -18.43 -0.11 -5.57
C SER A 69 -18.57 -1.45 -4.87
N ILE A 70 -17.62 -1.77 -3.99
CA ILE A 70 -17.53 -3.06 -3.32
C ILE A 70 -17.32 -2.82 -1.84
N GLN A 71 -18.20 -3.37 -1.01
CA GLN A 71 -17.97 -3.39 0.42
C GLN A 71 -17.07 -4.56 0.77
N ILE A 72 -15.95 -4.26 1.42
CA ILE A 72 -15.06 -5.27 1.97
C ILE A 72 -15.07 -5.16 3.49
N THR A 73 -14.71 -6.26 4.12
CA THR A 73 -14.30 -6.23 5.52
C THR A 73 -12.99 -5.46 5.64
N LYS A 74 -12.95 -4.43 6.48
CA LYS A 74 -11.74 -3.60 6.67
C LYS A 74 -10.57 -4.46 7.15
N PRO A 75 -9.37 -4.33 6.55
CA PRO A 75 -8.17 -4.97 7.07
C PRO A 75 -7.91 -4.51 8.51
N THR A 76 -7.72 -5.44 9.43
CA THR A 76 -7.34 -5.12 10.81
C THR A 76 -5.85 -4.76 10.91
N ASN A 77 -5.40 -4.34 12.09
CA ASN A 77 -4.04 -3.82 12.27
C ASN A 77 -2.99 -4.89 11.90
N GLY A 78 -2.21 -4.64 10.84
CA GLY A 78 -1.23 -5.58 10.27
C GLY A 78 -1.76 -6.48 9.13
N GLU A 79 -3.06 -6.49 8.86
CA GLU A 79 -3.63 -7.11 7.66
C GLU A 79 -3.60 -6.13 6.48
N PHE A 80 -3.51 -6.66 5.26
CA PHE A 80 -3.59 -5.87 4.03
C PHE A 80 -4.48 -6.58 3.01
N SER A 81 -5.16 -5.78 2.18
CA SER A 81 -5.86 -6.29 1.00
C SER A 81 -5.25 -5.70 -0.25
N TRP A 82 -5.02 -6.53 -1.27
CA TRP A 82 -4.56 -6.07 -2.58
C TRP A 82 -5.64 -6.24 -3.63
N TYR A 83 -5.54 -5.48 -4.72
CA TYR A 83 -6.37 -5.62 -5.91
C TYR A 83 -5.56 -5.41 -7.20
N SER A 84 -6.13 -5.87 -8.31
CA SER A 84 -5.57 -5.76 -9.66
C SER A 84 -6.70 -5.83 -10.70
N TYR A 85 -6.42 -5.34 -11.92
CA TYR A 85 -7.36 -5.32 -13.02
C TYR A 85 -6.94 -6.25 -14.17
N PHE A 86 -7.94 -6.74 -14.90
CA PHE A 86 -7.75 -7.29 -16.23
C PHE A 86 -8.90 -6.84 -17.13
N VAL A 87 -8.71 -6.95 -18.44
CA VAL A 87 -9.75 -6.68 -19.43
C VAL A 87 -10.03 -7.93 -20.25
N LYS A 88 -11.31 -8.16 -20.54
CA LYS A 88 -11.77 -9.25 -21.39
C LYS A 88 -12.35 -8.70 -22.70
N PRO A 89 -11.71 -8.95 -23.85
CA PRO A 89 -12.31 -8.65 -25.15
C PRO A 89 -13.59 -9.46 -25.37
N LYS A 90 -14.47 -9.02 -26.29
CA LYS A 90 -15.66 -9.81 -26.70
C LYS A 90 -15.30 -11.19 -27.24
N LEU A 91 -14.15 -11.29 -27.91
CA LEU A 91 -13.57 -12.53 -28.42
C LEU A 91 -12.07 -12.51 -28.11
N GLY A 92 -11.57 -13.54 -27.45
CA GLY A 92 -10.16 -13.68 -27.08
C GLY A 92 -9.96 -13.97 -25.60
N SER A 93 -8.69 -14.09 -25.22
CA SER A 93 -8.26 -14.38 -23.85
C SER A 93 -8.26 -13.13 -22.96
N GLU A 94 -8.30 -13.34 -21.66
CA GLU A 94 -8.11 -12.29 -20.66
C GLU A 94 -6.75 -11.59 -20.86
N VAL A 95 -6.75 -10.26 -20.82
CA VAL A 95 -5.55 -9.43 -20.89
C VAL A 95 -5.34 -8.79 -19.51
N PHE A 96 -4.31 -9.27 -18.83
CA PHE A 96 -3.91 -8.80 -17.51
C PHE A 96 -3.12 -7.50 -17.60
N GLU A 97 -3.32 -6.61 -16.63
CA GLU A 97 -2.44 -5.47 -16.48
C GLU A 97 -0.99 -5.93 -16.20
N GLN A 98 -0.01 -5.23 -16.78
CA GLN A 98 1.43 -5.53 -16.65
C GLN A 98 2.08 -4.60 -15.63
N VAL A 99 1.36 -4.33 -14.54
CA VAL A 99 1.78 -3.44 -13.46
C VAL A 99 1.64 -4.14 -12.10
N SER A 100 2.29 -3.59 -11.09
CA SER A 100 2.23 -4.16 -9.74
C SER A 100 0.81 -4.09 -9.17
N LYS A 101 0.45 -5.11 -8.40
CA LYS A 101 -0.80 -5.11 -7.61
C LYS A 101 -0.83 -3.91 -6.68
N ARG A 102 -2.02 -3.34 -6.50
CA ARG A 102 -2.27 -2.18 -5.63
C ARG A 102 -2.79 -2.65 -4.29
N PHE A 103 -2.54 -1.89 -3.23
CA PHE A 103 -2.95 -2.23 -1.87
C PHE A 103 -3.98 -1.23 -1.35
N ILE A 104 -4.94 -1.73 -0.59
CA ILE A 104 -5.97 -0.97 0.08
C ILE A 104 -5.41 -0.49 1.41
N THR A 105 -5.15 0.81 1.52
CA THR A 105 -4.72 1.46 2.75
C THR A 105 -5.92 2.14 3.41
N THR A 106 -6.15 1.88 4.70
CA THR A 106 -7.23 2.53 5.45
C THR A 106 -6.69 3.15 6.72
N THR A 107 -7.17 4.34 7.07
CA THR A 107 -7.05 4.86 8.45
C THR A 107 -8.22 4.34 9.27
N ASP A 108 -8.08 4.23 10.59
CA ASP A 108 -9.09 3.62 11.46
C ASP A 108 -10.48 4.24 11.33
N SER A 109 -10.57 5.51 10.92
CA SER A 109 -11.83 6.25 10.78
C SER A 109 -12.47 6.18 9.39
N SER A 110 -11.79 5.72 8.33
CA SER A 110 -12.36 5.71 6.98
C SER A 110 -13.36 4.56 6.79
N THR A 111 -14.57 4.90 6.31
CA THR A 111 -15.63 3.97 5.90
C THR A 111 -15.78 3.87 4.38
N GLU A 112 -15.20 4.81 3.65
CA GLU A 112 -15.18 4.86 2.18
C GLU A 112 -13.77 5.18 1.68
N LEU A 113 -13.41 4.62 0.52
CA LEU A 113 -12.16 4.88 -0.18
C LEU A 113 -12.39 4.91 -1.69
N ASP A 114 -12.11 6.05 -2.32
CA ASP A 114 -12.10 6.19 -3.78
C ASP A 114 -10.73 5.84 -4.36
N LEU A 115 -10.73 4.97 -5.37
CA LEU A 115 -9.55 4.43 -6.03
C LEU A 115 -9.59 4.80 -7.52
N TYR A 116 -8.74 5.75 -7.91
CA TYR A 116 -8.68 6.27 -9.27
C TYR A 116 -7.48 5.71 -10.02
N ASP A 117 -7.72 4.85 -11.00
CA ASP A 117 -6.68 4.11 -11.72
C ASP A 117 -6.73 4.31 -13.23
N THR A 118 -5.61 3.99 -13.87
CA THR A 118 -5.54 3.83 -15.32
C THR A 118 -4.99 2.45 -15.62
N PHE A 119 -5.72 1.69 -16.42
CA PHE A 119 -5.37 0.32 -16.78
C PHE A 119 -3.97 0.28 -17.38
N ASP A 120 -3.15 -0.68 -16.94
CA ASP A 120 -1.78 -0.91 -17.43
C ASP A 120 -0.78 0.23 -17.10
N ILE A 121 -1.15 1.17 -16.22
CA ILE A 121 -0.29 2.26 -15.77
C ILE A 121 -0.16 2.25 -14.25
N ASN A 122 1.08 2.33 -13.78
CA ASN A 122 1.39 2.61 -12.37
C ASN A 122 1.02 4.07 -12.07
N ASN A 123 -0.24 4.32 -11.74
CA ASN A 123 -0.70 5.64 -11.29
C ASN A 123 -0.25 5.98 -9.86
N SER A 124 0.58 5.11 -9.26
CA SER A 124 1.26 5.25 -7.96
C SER A 124 0.63 6.25 -6.98
N ILE A 125 -0.44 5.81 -6.34
CA ILE A 125 -0.62 6.00 -4.90
C ILE A 125 -0.13 4.73 -4.16
N GLY A 126 0.81 3.98 -4.77
CA GLY A 126 1.27 2.64 -4.37
C GLY A 126 2.65 2.61 -3.71
N GLU A 127 3.13 3.76 -3.24
CA GLU A 127 4.37 3.88 -2.48
C GLU A 127 4.04 4.44 -1.10
N LEU A 128 4.61 3.85 -0.06
CA LEU A 128 4.62 4.49 1.26
C LEU A 128 5.65 5.61 1.23
N ILE A 129 5.19 6.85 1.31
CA ILE A 129 6.05 8.02 1.38
C ILE A 129 6.39 8.29 2.84
N LEU A 130 7.62 8.02 3.23
CA LEU A 130 8.14 8.37 4.54
C LEU A 130 8.85 9.72 4.47
N HIS A 131 8.40 10.64 5.33
CA HIS A 131 9.06 11.93 5.52
C HIS A 131 9.87 11.88 6.82
N PHE A 132 11.19 11.75 6.70
CA PHE A 132 12.11 11.82 7.82
C PHE A 132 12.46 13.27 8.08
N ARG A 133 12.28 13.73 9.31
CA ARG A 133 12.58 15.09 9.74
C ARG A 133 13.23 15.07 11.11
N ILE A 134 14.39 15.70 11.23
CA ILE A 134 15.14 15.78 12.48
C ILE A 134 15.72 17.18 12.67
N ARG A 135 15.79 17.62 13.92
CA ARG A 135 16.55 18.80 14.29
C ARG A 135 17.99 18.39 14.62
N CYS A 136 18.95 18.89 13.86
CA CYS A 136 20.36 18.55 14.03
C CYS A 136 21.24 19.77 13.73
N PHE A 137 22.09 20.14 14.70
CA PHE A 137 23.09 21.19 14.51
C PHE A 137 24.29 20.62 13.75
N THR A 138 24.64 21.28 12.64
CA THR A 138 25.81 20.96 11.82
C THR A 138 26.79 22.12 11.82
N GLN A 139 28.07 21.80 11.67
CA GLN A 139 29.13 22.77 11.43
C GLN A 139 29.29 23.01 9.93
N TYR A 140 29.99 24.10 9.58
CA TYR A 140 30.26 24.42 8.17
C TYR A 140 30.94 23.24 7.46
N GLY A 141 30.37 22.81 6.32
CA GLY A 141 30.87 21.69 5.54
C GLY A 141 30.39 20.31 6.00
N GLN A 142 29.58 20.21 7.06
CA GLN A 142 28.92 18.95 7.44
C GLN A 142 27.57 18.82 6.75
N GLU A 143 27.33 17.63 6.22
CA GLU A 143 26.06 17.20 5.63
C GLU A 143 25.42 16.11 6.49
N LEU A 144 24.09 16.00 6.43
CA LEU A 144 23.34 14.98 7.14
C LEU A 144 22.81 13.91 6.20
N TYR A 145 22.89 12.65 6.63
CA TYR A 145 22.42 11.49 5.89
C TYR A 145 21.58 10.58 6.79
N ILE A 146 20.77 9.74 6.18
CA ILE A 146 20.03 8.66 6.84
C ILE A 146 20.41 7.31 6.22
N CYS A 147 20.67 6.33 7.07
CA CYS A 147 20.98 4.95 6.68
C CYS A 147 20.19 3.97 7.54
N GLY A 148 19.81 2.82 6.98
CA GLY A 148 18.93 1.88 7.67
C GLY A 148 18.96 0.47 7.11
N ASN A 149 18.19 -0.42 7.72
CA ASN A 149 18.20 -1.85 7.44
C ASN A 149 17.50 -2.28 6.13
N ILE A 150 16.92 -1.33 5.40
CA ILE A 150 16.17 -1.59 4.16
C ILE A 150 16.95 -1.11 2.93
N PRO A 151 16.71 -1.68 1.73
CA PRO A 151 17.42 -1.29 0.51
C PRO A 151 17.32 0.20 0.17
N GLU A 152 16.15 0.79 0.40
CA GLU A 152 15.85 2.20 0.14
C GLU A 152 16.64 3.15 1.06
N LEU A 153 17.10 2.64 2.23
CA LEU A 153 17.99 3.32 3.17
C LEU A 153 19.43 2.77 3.14
N GLY A 154 19.76 1.92 2.17
CA GLY A 154 21.13 1.47 1.91
C GLY A 154 21.57 0.19 2.63
N ASN A 155 20.69 -0.55 3.32
CA ASN A 155 21.03 -1.80 4.03
C ASN A 155 22.27 -1.68 4.95
N TRP A 156 22.32 -0.63 5.77
CA TRP A 156 23.43 -0.28 6.66
C TRP A 156 24.78 0.00 5.97
N ASP A 157 24.82 0.13 4.65
CA ASP A 157 26.00 0.60 3.91
C ASP A 157 25.98 2.13 3.84
N ILE A 158 26.91 2.77 4.56
CA ILE A 158 27.06 4.23 4.63
C ILE A 158 27.21 4.84 3.23
N ASN A 159 27.87 4.15 2.29
CA ASN A 159 28.06 4.64 0.93
C ASN A 159 26.75 4.69 0.13
N LYS A 160 25.70 3.99 0.59
CA LYS A 160 24.37 3.96 0.00
C LYS A 160 23.33 4.73 0.82
N SER A 161 23.78 5.43 1.88
CA SER A 161 22.93 6.30 2.68
C SER A 161 22.29 7.40 1.83
N LYS A 162 21.16 7.93 2.30
CA LYS A 162 20.43 9.00 1.63
C LYS A 162 20.76 10.33 2.27
N GLN A 163 21.15 11.31 1.45
CA GLN A 163 21.37 12.68 1.93
C GLN A 163 20.04 13.30 2.37
N MET A 164 20.10 14.06 3.46
CA MET A 164 19.05 14.93 3.96
C MET A 164 19.36 16.37 3.58
N TYR A 165 18.33 17.19 3.45
CA TYR A 165 18.46 18.58 3.03
C TYR A 165 18.04 19.53 4.14
N PHE A 166 18.80 20.60 4.31
CA PHE A 166 18.52 21.64 5.29
C PHE A 166 17.25 22.43 4.91
N GLU A 167 16.32 22.57 5.85
CA GLU A 167 15.05 23.27 5.63
C GLU A 167 15.15 24.81 5.82
N ASN A 168 16.36 25.35 6.01
CA ASN A 168 16.63 26.77 6.28
C ASN A 168 15.90 27.35 7.51
N ASN A 169 15.31 26.51 8.36
CA ASN A 169 14.53 26.91 9.52
C ASN A 169 14.88 26.04 10.73
N LEU A 170 15.25 26.67 11.87
CA LEU A 170 15.42 26.04 13.18
C LEU A 170 16.29 24.77 13.22
N ASP A 171 17.29 24.68 12.36
CA ASP A 171 18.24 23.55 12.27
C ASP A 171 17.57 22.22 11.90
N TYR A 172 16.47 22.27 11.15
CA TYR A 172 15.80 21.07 10.64
C TYR A 172 16.40 20.59 9.33
N TRP A 173 16.53 19.27 9.25
CA TRP A 173 16.91 18.53 8.06
C TRP A 173 15.81 17.55 7.71
N SER A 174 15.55 17.36 6.41
CA SER A 174 14.56 16.40 5.95
C SER A 174 14.95 15.61 4.72
N CYS A 175 14.34 14.44 4.59
CA CYS A 175 14.48 13.56 3.43
C CYS A 175 13.16 12.81 3.22
N ILE A 176 12.79 12.64 1.95
CA ILE A 176 11.63 11.85 1.55
C ILE A 176 12.14 10.53 0.97
N VAL A 177 11.70 9.43 1.54
CA VAL A 177 12.00 8.07 1.08
C VAL A 177 10.69 7.42 0.65
N ARG A 178 10.69 6.85 -0.55
CA ARG A 178 9.55 6.11 -1.12
C ARG A 178 9.83 4.63 -0.95
N LEU A 179 8.92 3.93 -0.32
CA LEU A 179 9.00 2.49 -0.13
C LEU A 179 7.95 1.79 -0.99
N PRO A 180 8.32 0.67 -1.66
CA PRO A 180 7.33 -0.20 -2.24
C PRO A 180 6.45 -0.78 -1.12
N LEU A 181 5.15 -0.89 -1.36
CA LEU A 181 4.26 -1.60 -0.43
C LEU A 181 4.60 -3.09 -0.48
N THR A 182 4.94 -3.68 0.68
CA THR A 182 5.30 -5.09 0.81
C THR A 182 4.27 -5.86 1.65
N THR A 183 4.18 -7.17 1.41
CA THR A 183 3.25 -8.08 2.10
C THR A 183 3.77 -8.61 3.43
N SER A 184 5.02 -8.30 3.79
CA SER A 184 5.66 -8.76 5.02
C SER A 184 5.83 -7.58 5.97
N THR A 185 5.48 -7.77 7.24
CA THR A 185 5.80 -6.79 8.29
C THR A 185 7.30 -6.53 8.26
N GLN A 186 7.68 -5.30 7.89
CA GLN A 186 9.06 -4.87 7.83
C GLN A 186 9.31 -3.87 8.95
N GLN A 187 10.14 -4.27 9.92
CA GLN A 187 10.65 -3.35 10.91
C GLN A 187 11.71 -2.47 10.27
N ILE A 188 11.46 -1.16 10.21
CA ILE A 188 12.41 -0.20 9.67
C ILE A 188 13.25 0.33 10.82
N GLU A 189 14.55 0.06 10.76
CA GLU A 189 15.55 0.60 11.67
C GLU A 189 16.46 1.53 10.89
N TYR A 190 16.76 2.68 11.50
CA TYR A 190 17.57 3.70 10.84
C TYR A 190 18.40 4.49 11.84
N LYS A 191 19.45 5.13 11.32
CA LYS A 191 20.31 6.06 12.04
C LYS A 191 20.59 7.27 11.14
N TYR A 192 20.81 8.39 11.78
CA TYR A 192 21.31 9.59 11.14
C TYR A 192 22.84 9.59 11.20
N ILE A 193 23.47 10.07 10.14
CA ILE A 193 24.92 10.14 10.01
C ILE A 193 25.26 11.58 9.63
N ARG A 194 26.21 12.17 10.34
CA ARG A 194 26.75 13.48 10.01
C ARG A 194 28.15 13.29 9.44
N ALA A 195 28.42 13.87 8.29
CA ALA A 195 29.69 13.66 7.62
C ALA A 195 30.22 14.93 6.95
N TYR A 196 31.54 15.12 7.02
CA TYR A 196 32.25 16.06 6.15
C TYR A 196 32.56 15.42 4.79
N ASP A 197 32.93 14.14 4.84
CA ASP A 197 33.23 13.30 3.68
C ASP A 197 33.07 11.82 4.08
N LYS A 198 33.32 10.90 3.14
CA LYS A 198 33.13 9.45 3.36
C LYS A 198 34.00 8.86 4.48
N ASN A 199 35.14 9.47 4.78
CA ASN A 199 36.09 9.01 5.80
C ASN A 199 35.85 9.67 7.17
N ASN A 200 35.07 10.74 7.20
CA ASN A 200 34.77 11.55 8.38
C ASN A 200 33.26 11.55 8.65
N ALA A 201 32.71 10.38 8.94
CA ALA A 201 31.30 10.15 9.25
C ALA A 201 31.11 9.73 10.71
N GLU A 202 30.18 10.40 11.40
CA GLU A 202 29.82 10.18 12.82
C GLU A 202 28.32 9.90 12.99
#